data_AF-A0A7S3XAS1-F1
#
_entry.id   AF-A0A7S3XAS1-F1
#
_cell.length_a   1.000
_cell.length_b   1.000
_cell.length_c   1.000
_cell.angle_alpha   90.00
_cell.angle_beta   90.00
_cell.angle_gamma   90.00
#
_symmetry.space_group_name_H-M   'P 1'
#
loop_
_entity.id
_entity.type
_entity.pdbx_description
1 polymer ?
#
loop_
_entity_poly.entity_id
_entity_poly.type
_entity_poly.pdbx_seq_one_letter_code
_entity_poly.pdbx_strand_id
1 'polypeptide(L)'
;DGKEGRRINAWTWPPSCRQITTVTVTLTDAVVFGAILVPMLPAGSSRWGLIVAFVISFAVTVTAGVCTMTVDPIDLLVKAVEDGSDDESMDEEEEVLHCRYCDTKVQMDSKHCWECNKCVGNFDHHCPWLNTCIGTTNYGTFYVAIWSLLFML
;
A
#
# COMPACT_ATOMS: atom_id res chain seq x y z
N ASP A 1 -22.56 13.24 -9.27
CA ASP A 1 -21.96 11.96 -9.69
C ASP A 1 -20.64 11.71 -8.94
N GLY A 2 -20.68 10.99 -7.82
CA GLY A 2 -19.54 10.82 -6.90
C GLY A 2 -18.37 9.96 -7.40
N LYS A 3 -18.35 9.61 -8.70
CA LYS A 3 -17.34 8.72 -9.32
C LYS A 3 -16.19 9.46 -10.01
N GLU A 4 -16.33 10.76 -10.32
CA GLU A 4 -15.23 11.55 -10.89
C GLU A 4 -14.19 11.86 -9.81
N GLY A 5 -12.95 11.41 -10.00
CA GLY A 5 -11.81 11.79 -9.15
C GLY A 5 -11.39 10.78 -8.08
N ARG A 6 -11.86 9.53 -8.11
CA ARG A 6 -11.39 8.47 -7.19
C ARG A 6 -9.92 8.11 -7.43
N ARG A 7 -9.15 7.97 -6.35
CA ARG A 7 -7.82 7.36 -6.36
C ARG A 7 -7.93 5.83 -6.27
N ILE A 8 -7.64 5.15 -7.37
CA ILE A 8 -7.62 3.68 -7.45
C ILE A 8 -6.48 3.14 -6.59
N ASN A 9 -5.25 3.59 -6.84
CA ASN A 9 -4.08 3.20 -6.06
C ASN A 9 -3.05 4.33 -6.00
N ALA A 10 -1.86 4.05 -5.46
CA ALA A 10 -0.79 5.04 -5.29
C ALA A 10 -0.35 5.71 -6.60
N TRP A 11 -0.51 5.03 -7.72
CA TRP A 11 -0.03 5.47 -9.04
C TRP A 11 -1.05 6.32 -9.79
N THR A 12 -2.25 6.52 -9.21
CA THR A 12 -3.24 7.44 -9.77
C THR A 12 -2.67 8.87 -9.78
N TRP A 13 -2.74 9.54 -10.92
CA TRP A 13 -2.23 10.91 -11.06
C TRP A 13 -3.12 11.93 -10.33
N PRO A 14 -2.55 12.95 -9.65
CA PRO A 14 -1.13 13.22 -9.47
C PRO A 14 -0.50 12.46 -8.28
N PRO A 15 0.81 12.16 -8.34
CA PRO A 15 1.55 11.65 -7.18
C PRO A 15 1.67 12.72 -6.09
N SER A 16 1.67 12.29 -4.83
CA SER A 16 1.88 13.21 -3.69
C SER A 16 3.37 13.54 -3.52
N CYS A 17 3.70 14.73 -3.00
CA CYS A 17 5.09 15.07 -2.70
C CYS A 17 5.76 14.06 -1.77
N ARG A 18 5.00 13.53 -0.80
CA ARG A 18 5.50 12.53 0.16
C ARG A 18 5.78 11.18 -0.50
N GLN A 19 4.98 10.76 -1.48
CA GLN A 19 5.27 9.58 -2.30
C GLN A 19 6.56 9.75 -3.11
N ILE A 20 6.74 10.92 -3.73
CA ILE A 20 7.96 11.22 -4.47
C ILE A 20 9.17 11.17 -3.53
N THR A 21 9.05 11.74 -2.33
CA THR A 21 10.08 11.64 -1.29
C THR A 21 10.39 10.19 -0.94
N THR A 22 9.37 9.36 -0.67
CA THR A 22 9.56 7.93 -0.35
C THR A 22 10.29 7.19 -1.46
N VAL A 23 9.86 7.34 -2.72
CA VAL A 23 10.54 6.69 -3.86
C VAL A 23 11.98 7.19 -3.99
N THR A 24 12.21 8.49 -3.85
CA THR A 24 13.54 9.09 -3.94
C THR A 24 14.46 8.54 -2.85
N VAL A 25 14.02 8.51 -1.59
CA VAL A 25 14.81 7.99 -0.45
C VAL A 25 15.16 6.52 -0.67
N THR A 26 14.18 5.69 -1.03
CA THR A 26 14.42 4.26 -1.29
C THR A 26 15.46 4.04 -2.40
N LEU A 27 15.42 4.83 -3.47
CA LEU A 27 16.42 4.74 -4.54
C LEU A 27 17.80 5.23 -4.09
N THR A 28 17.85 6.31 -3.29
CA THR A 28 19.12 6.80 -2.76
C THR A 28 19.78 5.82 -1.81
N ASP A 29 19.01 5.08 -1.01
CA ASP A 29 19.55 4.10 -0.06
C ASP A 29 20.31 2.97 -0.79
N ALA A 30 19.78 2.48 -1.90
CA ALA A 30 20.47 1.48 -2.73
C ALA A 30 21.80 2.03 -3.30
N VAL A 31 21.81 3.30 -3.73
CA VAL A 31 23.02 3.97 -4.23
C VAL A 31 24.03 4.16 -3.11
N VAL A 32 23.62 4.65 -1.95
CA VAL A 32 24.50 4.85 -0.78
C VAL A 32 25.11 3.53 -0.36
N PHE A 33 24.32 2.46 -0.25
CA PHE A 33 24.84 1.15 0.11
C PHE A 33 25.85 0.64 -0.93
N GLY A 34 25.48 0.62 -2.22
CA GLY A 34 26.29 0.02 -3.27
C GLY A 34 27.54 0.83 -3.65
N ALA A 35 27.42 2.16 -3.75
CA ALA A 35 28.48 3.03 -4.26
C ALA A 35 29.36 3.62 -3.15
N ILE A 36 28.87 3.71 -1.91
CA ILE A 36 29.61 4.31 -0.79
C ILE A 36 29.97 3.25 0.25
N LEU A 37 29.00 2.53 0.80
CA LEU A 37 29.27 1.62 1.93
C LEU A 37 30.04 0.36 1.49
N VAL A 38 29.64 -0.30 0.41
CA VAL A 38 30.28 -1.54 -0.06
C VAL A 38 31.79 -1.38 -0.35
N PRO A 39 32.26 -0.32 -1.03
CA PRO A 39 33.70 -0.07 -1.21
C PRO A 39 34.47 0.15 0.10
N MET A 40 33.81 0.67 1.14
CA MET A 40 34.42 0.90 2.46
C MET A 40 34.52 -0.36 3.33
N LEU A 41 33.79 -1.43 2.98
CA LEU A 41 33.84 -2.69 3.73
C LEU A 41 35.18 -3.42 3.51
N PRO A 42 35.79 -4.02 4.53
CA PRO A 42 37.01 -4.82 4.38
C PRO A 42 36.77 -6.07 3.53
N ALA A 43 37.83 -6.58 2.89
CA ALA A 43 37.72 -7.77 2.05
C ALA A 43 37.58 -9.01 2.93
N GLY A 44 36.53 -9.79 2.73
CA GLY A 44 36.24 -10.98 3.52
C GLY A 44 34.85 -11.54 3.26
N SER A 45 34.55 -12.68 3.87
CA SER A 45 33.24 -13.33 3.80
C SER A 45 32.11 -12.48 4.39
N SER A 46 32.41 -11.69 5.44
CA SER A 46 31.46 -10.76 6.06
C SER A 46 30.92 -9.71 5.09
N ARG A 47 31.74 -9.25 4.14
CA ARG A 47 31.31 -8.31 3.09
C ARG A 47 30.17 -8.90 2.26
N TRP A 48 30.34 -10.13 1.80
CA TRP A 48 29.33 -10.82 1.00
C TRP A 48 28.07 -11.12 1.81
N GLY A 49 28.22 -11.48 3.09
CA GLY A 49 27.09 -11.66 3.99
C GLY A 49 26.24 -10.39 4.13
N LEU A 50 26.88 -9.24 4.34
CA LEU A 50 26.19 -7.95 4.44
C LEU A 50 25.55 -7.52 3.12
N ILE A 51 26.22 -7.74 1.98
CA ILE A 51 25.66 -7.47 0.65
C ILE A 51 24.41 -8.31 0.42
N VAL A 52 24.48 -9.63 0.66
CA VAL A 52 23.35 -10.53 0.46
C VAL A 52 22.19 -10.16 1.40
N ALA A 53 22.48 -9.90 2.67
CA ALA A 53 21.47 -9.48 3.64
C ALA A 53 20.75 -8.20 3.19
N PHE A 54 21.49 -7.16 2.80
CA PHE A 54 20.93 -5.91 2.31
C PHE A 54 20.13 -6.10 1.02
N VAL A 55 20.66 -6.82 0.03
CA VAL A 55 19.96 -7.03 -1.25
C VAL A 55 18.63 -7.76 -1.03
N ILE A 56 18.61 -8.77 -0.17
CA ILE A 56 17.38 -9.50 0.16
C ILE A 56 16.39 -8.58 0.89
N SER A 57 16.81 -7.90 1.96
CA SER A 57 15.92 -7.03 2.72
C SER A 57 15.39 -5.87 1.88
N PHE A 58 16.24 -5.29 1.04
CA PHE A 58 15.87 -4.20 0.12
C PHE A 58 14.87 -4.68 -0.92
N ALA A 59 15.11 -5.86 -1.54
CA ALA A 59 14.18 -6.44 -2.49
C ALA A 59 12.81 -6.74 -1.86
N VAL A 60 12.79 -7.28 -0.63
CA VAL A 60 11.55 -7.52 0.12
C VAL A 60 10.81 -6.20 0.37
N THR A 61 11.53 -5.17 0.83
CA THR A 61 10.94 -3.87 1.14
C THR A 61 10.34 -3.21 -0.10
N VAL A 62 11.09 -3.18 -1.22
CA VAL A 62 10.61 -2.61 -2.49
C VAL A 62 9.42 -3.40 -3.00
N THR A 63 9.48 -4.73 -2.99
CA THR A 63 8.38 -5.57 -3.50
C THR A 63 7.12 -5.40 -2.65
N ALA A 64 7.23 -5.50 -1.33
CA ALA A 64 6.10 -5.33 -0.42
C ALA A 64 5.51 -3.91 -0.49
N GLY A 65 6.36 -2.89 -0.58
CA GLY A 65 5.95 -1.50 -0.75
C GLY A 65 5.21 -1.27 -2.07
N VAL A 66 5.76 -1.76 -3.18
CA VAL A 66 5.13 -1.66 -4.50
C VAL A 66 3.80 -2.42 -4.52
N CYS A 67 3.72 -3.64 -3.99
CA CYS A 67 2.47 -4.38 -3.88
C CYS A 67 1.42 -3.62 -3.07
N THR A 68 1.81 -3.02 -1.93
CA THR A 68 0.91 -2.19 -1.12
C THR A 68 0.38 -0.98 -1.90
N MET A 69 1.25 -0.37 -2.70
CA MET A 69 0.96 0.80 -3.53
C MET A 69 0.13 0.49 -4.79
N THR A 70 0.19 -0.73 -5.33
CA THR A 70 -0.52 -1.12 -6.56
C THR A 70 -1.93 -1.65 -6.29
N VAL A 71 -2.17 -2.28 -5.14
CA VAL A 71 -3.50 -2.79 -4.77
C VAL A 71 -4.48 -1.62 -4.58
N ASP A 72 -5.71 -1.79 -5.09
CA ASP A 72 -6.83 -0.89 -4.79
C ASP A 72 -7.47 -1.34 -3.46
N PRO A 73 -7.28 -0.61 -2.35
CA PRO A 73 -7.91 -0.89 -1.07
C PRO A 73 -9.37 -0.44 -1.03
N ILE A 74 -10.14 -0.73 -2.07
CA ILE A 74 -11.58 -0.46 -2.07
C ILE A 74 -12.31 -1.52 -1.22
N ASP A 75 -13.38 -1.10 -0.57
CA ASP A 75 -14.37 -1.98 0.04
C ASP A 75 -14.84 -3.07 -0.95
N LEU A 76 -14.93 -4.32 -0.48
CA LEU A 76 -15.23 -5.47 -1.34
C LEU A 76 -16.66 -5.47 -1.87
N LEU A 77 -17.63 -4.92 -1.12
CA LEU A 77 -19.00 -4.78 -1.60
C LEU A 77 -19.12 -3.69 -2.66
N VAL A 78 -18.40 -2.57 -2.46
CA VAL A 78 -18.33 -1.53 -3.49
C VAL A 78 -17.69 -2.09 -4.77
N LYS A 79 -16.63 -2.89 -4.63
CA LYS A 79 -16.00 -3.56 -5.77
C LYS A 79 -16.95 -4.52 -6.47
N ALA A 80 -17.68 -5.35 -5.72
CA ALA A 80 -18.67 -6.28 -6.25
C ALA A 80 -19.77 -5.54 -7.05
N VAL A 81 -20.31 -4.46 -6.49
CA VAL A 81 -21.29 -3.59 -7.17
C VAL A 81 -20.71 -2.96 -8.44
N GLU A 82 -19.43 -2.55 -8.43
CA GLU A 82 -18.76 -2.00 -9.62
C GLU A 82 -18.49 -3.05 -10.71
N ASP A 83 -18.17 -4.28 -10.34
CA ASP A 83 -17.94 -5.41 -11.24
C ASP A 83 -19.26 -5.98 -11.82
N GLY A 84 -20.41 -5.46 -11.38
CA GLY A 84 -21.73 -5.87 -11.86
C GLY A 84 -22.15 -7.26 -11.37
N SER A 85 -21.63 -7.70 -10.23
CA SER A 85 -22.12 -8.93 -9.61
C SER A 85 -23.50 -8.66 -9.00
N ASP A 86 -24.54 -9.23 -9.60
CA ASP A 86 -25.90 -9.31 -9.08
C ASP A 86 -25.95 -10.29 -7.90
N ASP A 87 -25.14 -10.07 -6.87
CA ASP A 87 -24.99 -11.05 -5.81
C ASP A 87 -26.09 -10.90 -4.75
N GLU A 88 -27.21 -11.56 -5.03
CA GLU A 88 -28.22 -11.93 -4.05
C GLU A 88 -27.70 -12.97 -3.02
N SER A 89 -26.42 -13.35 -3.03
CA SER A 89 -25.81 -14.31 -2.08
C SER A 89 -24.94 -13.70 -0.99
N MET A 90 -25.07 -12.41 -0.69
CA MET A 90 -24.64 -11.93 0.62
C MET A 90 -25.45 -12.67 1.69
N ASP A 91 -24.79 -13.59 2.40
CA ASP A 91 -25.35 -14.28 3.55
C ASP A 91 -26.12 -13.28 4.42
N GLU A 92 -27.34 -13.63 4.83
CA GLU A 92 -28.26 -12.79 5.62
C GLU A 92 -27.65 -12.28 6.96
N GLU A 93 -26.41 -12.66 7.27
CA GLU A 93 -25.65 -12.30 8.48
C GLU A 93 -24.63 -11.16 8.30
N GLU A 94 -24.26 -10.73 7.08
CA GLU A 94 -23.29 -9.63 6.93
C GLU A 94 -24.00 -8.28 7.06
N GLU A 95 -23.92 -7.68 8.25
CA GLU A 95 -24.49 -6.35 8.50
C GLU A 95 -23.83 -5.30 7.59
N VAL A 96 -24.60 -4.75 6.65
CA VAL A 96 -24.16 -3.74 5.69
C VAL A 96 -24.49 -2.32 6.14
N LEU A 97 -23.59 -1.38 5.84
CA LEU A 97 -23.81 0.06 6.05
C LEU A 97 -23.99 0.76 4.70
N HIS A 98 -24.52 1.99 4.71
CA HIS A 98 -24.62 2.84 3.52
C HIS A 98 -23.68 4.04 3.63
N CYS A 99 -22.75 4.19 2.68
CA CYS A 99 -21.92 5.38 2.61
C CYS A 99 -22.63 6.48 1.83
N ARG A 100 -22.95 7.60 2.50
CA ARG A 100 -23.62 8.75 1.87
C ARG A 100 -22.78 9.49 0.82
N TYR A 101 -21.45 9.39 0.88
CA TYR A 101 -20.56 10.08 -0.06
C TYR A 101 -20.42 9.33 -1.38
N CYS A 102 -20.27 8.00 -1.30
CA CYS A 102 -20.21 7.13 -2.47
C CYS A 102 -21.59 6.69 -2.96
N ASP A 103 -22.62 6.92 -2.15
CA ASP A 103 -24.02 6.49 -2.36
C ASP A 103 -24.14 4.99 -2.68
N THR A 104 -23.50 4.16 -1.85
CA THR A 104 -23.46 2.70 -2.04
C THR A 104 -23.38 1.96 -0.70
N LYS A 105 -23.73 0.67 -0.73
CA LYS A 105 -23.55 -0.24 0.40
C LYS A 105 -22.06 -0.54 0.61
N VAL A 106 -21.66 -0.68 1.87
CA VAL A 106 -20.30 -0.93 2.33
C VAL A 106 -20.31 -1.90 3.51
N GLN A 107 -19.19 -2.55 3.79
CA GLN A 107 -19.02 -3.42 4.94
C GLN A 107 -19.11 -2.63 6.26
N MET A 108 -19.43 -3.31 7.36
CA MET A 108 -19.57 -2.73 8.70
C MET A 108 -18.35 -1.94 9.19
N ASP A 109 -17.15 -2.43 8.86
CA ASP A 109 -15.88 -1.84 9.28
C ASP A 109 -15.31 -0.83 8.28
N SER A 110 -16.07 -0.54 7.22
CA SER A 110 -15.64 0.35 6.15
C SER A 110 -15.75 1.81 6.51
N LYS A 111 -14.78 2.60 6.04
CA LYS A 111 -14.79 4.06 6.16
C LYS A 111 -14.49 4.71 4.82
N HIS A 112 -15.10 5.87 4.60
CA HIS A 112 -14.81 6.70 3.44
C HIS A 112 -13.54 7.52 3.68
N CYS A 113 -12.55 7.36 2.81
CA CYS A 113 -11.36 8.21 2.76
C CYS A 113 -11.60 9.35 1.77
N TRP A 114 -11.57 10.58 2.27
CA TRP A 114 -11.81 11.78 1.48
C TRP A 114 -10.68 12.05 0.48
N GLU A 115 -9.44 11.77 0.86
CA GLU A 115 -8.24 11.97 0.03
C GLU A 115 -8.23 11.05 -1.19
N CYS A 116 -8.75 9.83 -1.03
CA CYS A 116 -8.86 8.85 -2.11
C CYS A 116 -10.25 8.85 -2.78
N ASN A 117 -11.22 9.55 -2.20
CA ASN A 117 -12.63 9.55 -2.58
C ASN A 117 -13.19 8.12 -2.79
N LYS A 118 -13.00 7.24 -1.79
CA LYS A 118 -13.52 5.86 -1.81
C LYS A 118 -13.72 5.28 -0.41
N CYS A 119 -14.57 4.27 -0.34
CA CYS A 119 -14.72 3.43 0.85
C CYS A 119 -13.66 2.33 0.85
N VAL A 120 -13.11 2.05 2.02
CA VAL A 120 -12.05 1.06 2.26
C VAL A 120 -12.53 0.12 3.35
N GLY A 121 -12.51 -1.19 3.08
CA GLY A 121 -12.83 -2.24 4.06
C GLY A 121 -11.79 -2.32 5.16
N ASN A 122 -12.24 -2.51 6.40
CA ASN A 122 -11.42 -2.45 7.62
C ASN A 122 -10.39 -1.31 7.58
N PHE A 123 -10.89 -0.08 7.41
CA PHE A 123 -10.02 1.08 7.19
C PHE A 123 -9.13 1.35 8.40
N ASP A 124 -7.81 1.21 8.19
CA ASP A 124 -6.78 1.60 9.15
C ASP A 124 -6.46 3.09 8.97
N HIS A 125 -5.82 3.46 7.86
CA HIS A 125 -5.48 4.85 7.59
C HIS A 125 -5.22 5.15 6.11
N HIS A 126 -5.23 6.44 5.73
CA HIS A 126 -4.60 6.88 4.49
C HIS A 126 -3.11 7.12 4.73
N CYS A 127 -2.23 6.38 4.07
CA CYS A 127 -0.79 6.55 4.20
C CYS A 127 -0.29 7.59 3.20
N PRO A 128 0.09 8.81 3.63
CA PRO A 128 0.46 9.86 2.70
C PRO A 128 1.84 9.60 2.03
N TRP A 129 2.67 8.75 2.64
CA TRP A 129 3.97 8.31 2.11
C TRP A 129 3.84 7.28 1.00
N LEU A 130 2.82 6.42 1.06
CA LEU A 130 2.51 5.46 0.01
C LEU A 130 1.45 6.00 -0.96
N ASN A 131 0.82 7.14 -0.63
CA ASN A 131 -0.25 7.77 -1.41
C ASN A 131 -1.42 6.81 -1.68
N THR A 132 -1.73 5.93 -0.72
CA THR A 132 -2.83 4.96 -0.81
C THR A 132 -3.40 4.70 0.58
N CYS A 133 -4.62 4.18 0.64
CA CYS A 133 -5.19 3.71 1.91
C CYS A 133 -4.62 2.36 2.31
N ILE A 134 -4.60 2.10 3.61
CA ILE A 134 -4.31 0.80 4.20
C ILE A 134 -5.63 0.24 4.75
N GLY A 135 -5.97 -0.96 4.32
CA GLY A 135 -7.17 -1.69 4.73
C GLY A 135 -7.00 -3.18 4.45
N THR A 136 -8.09 -3.95 4.53
CA THR A 136 -8.06 -5.41 4.48
C THR A 136 -7.22 -5.99 3.33
N THR A 137 -7.32 -5.42 2.14
CA THR A 137 -6.73 -6.01 0.92
C THR A 137 -5.22 -5.78 0.77
N ASN A 138 -4.64 -4.79 1.46
CA ASN A 138 -3.20 -4.48 1.37
C ASN A 138 -2.49 -4.40 2.73
N TYR A 139 -3.19 -4.65 3.84
CA TYR A 139 -2.62 -4.64 5.18
C TYR A 139 -1.44 -5.60 5.33
N GLY A 140 -1.54 -6.81 4.76
CA GLY A 140 -0.47 -7.81 4.83
C GLY A 140 0.83 -7.37 4.17
N THR A 141 0.76 -6.81 2.95
CA THR A 141 1.94 -6.29 2.25
C THR A 141 2.48 -5.03 2.93
N PHE A 142 1.60 -4.20 3.50
CA PHE A 142 2.01 -3.02 4.27
C PHE A 142 2.80 -3.43 5.52
N TYR A 143 2.31 -4.43 6.25
CA TYR A 143 2.98 -4.97 7.43
C TYR A 143 4.37 -5.51 7.09
N VAL A 144 4.49 -6.31 6.02
CA VAL A 144 5.80 -6.81 5.54
C VAL A 144 6.73 -5.66 5.17
N ALA A 145 6.22 -4.61 4.51
CA ALA A 145 7.01 -3.44 4.15
C ALA A 145 7.56 -2.70 5.39
N ILE A 146 6.75 -2.52 6.44
CA ILE A 146 7.19 -1.87 7.68
C ILE A 146 8.26 -2.70 8.41
N TRP A 147 8.07 -4.00 8.56
CA TRP A 147 9.06 -4.84 9.26
C TRP A 147 10.36 -5.01 8.48
N SER A 148 10.28 -5.13 7.16
CA SER A 148 11.48 -5.18 6.31
C SER A 148 12.23 -3.86 6.30
N LEU A 149 11.52 -2.72 6.33
CA LEU A 149 12.14 -1.41 6.51
C LEU A 149 12.82 -1.29 7.88
N LEU A 150 12.16 -1.71 8.97
CA LEU A 150 12.73 -1.69 10.33
C LEU A 150 13.99 -2.54 10.44
N PHE A 151 14.07 -3.66 9.71
CA PHE A 151 15.28 -4.48 9.66
C PHE A 151 16.46 -3.81 8.93
N MET A 152 16.18 -2.83 8.06
CA MET A 152 17.21 -2.09 7.31
C MET A 152 17.71 -0.83 8.01
N LEU A 153 17.02 -0.37 9.07
CA LEU A 153 17.42 0.76 9.91
C LEU A 153 18.43 0.34 10.98
#